data_AF-A0A9P6ZRS6-F1
#
_entry.id   AF-A0A9P6ZRS6-F1
#
_cell.length_a   1.000
_cell.length_b   1.000
_cell.length_c   1.000
_cell.angle_alpha   90.00
_cell.angle_beta   90.00
_cell.angle_gamma   90.00
#
_symmetry.space_group_name_H-M   'P 1'
#
loop_
_entity.id
_entity.type
_entity.pdbx_description
1 polymer ?
#
loop_
_entity_poly.entity_id
_entity_poly.type
_entity_poly.pdbx_seq_one_letter_code
_entity_poly.pdbx_strand_id
1 'polypeptide(L)'
;MVSENSIQLKSQASQINMSIDSAGNSIAADRVPCKQEMEHKPRFLEFTCSYVEVFRYAMLVTKAVIPKAFWGCERNFKVVQGRMCIYLSHIYSWLTLVRCQ
;
A
#
# COMPACT_ATOMS: atom_id res chain seq x y z
N MET A 1 28.46 24.04 46.91
CA MET A 1 29.54 23.86 45.90
C MET A 1 29.17 22.63 45.09
N VAL A 2 28.85 22.81 43.81
CA VAL A 2 28.47 21.71 42.89
C VAL A 2 29.74 21.27 42.17
N SER A 3 30.06 19.97 42.22
CA SER A 3 31.16 19.36 41.45
C SER A 3 30.55 18.49 40.36
N GLU A 4 30.73 18.90 39.12
CA GLU A 4 30.33 18.17 37.92
C GLU A 4 31.33 17.03 37.66
N ASN A 5 30.92 15.78 37.88
CA ASN A 5 31.73 14.63 37.48
C ASN A 5 31.18 14.02 36.19
N SER A 6 31.78 14.47 35.09
CA SER A 6 31.92 13.88 33.76
C SER A 6 31.40 12.45 33.59
N ILE A 7 30.39 12.29 32.73
CA ILE A 7 29.95 10.98 32.19
C ILE A 7 30.94 10.59 31.09
N GLN A 8 31.88 9.71 31.39
CA GLN A 8 32.66 9.02 30.36
C GLN A 8 31.76 8.00 29.65
N LEU A 9 31.17 8.41 28.52
CA LEU A 9 30.62 7.47 27.54
C LEU A 9 31.77 6.64 26.96
N LYS A 10 31.98 5.44 27.51
CA LYS A 10 32.78 4.41 26.85
C LYS A 10 32.05 3.99 25.58
N SER A 11 32.65 4.28 24.44
CA SER A 11 32.25 3.77 23.14
C SER A 11 32.12 2.24 23.19
N GLN A 12 31.00 1.73 22.68
CA GLN A 12 30.80 0.30 22.47
C GLN A 12 31.87 -0.20 21.50
N ALA A 13 32.89 -0.85 22.05
CA ALA A 13 33.78 -1.70 21.27
C ALA A 13 32.97 -2.93 20.85
N SER A 14 32.83 -3.11 19.54
CA SER A 14 32.31 -4.31 18.88
C SER A 14 32.88 -5.58 19.52
N GLN A 15 32.10 -6.24 20.37
CA GLN A 15 32.35 -7.59 20.83
C GLN A 15 31.11 -8.44 20.50
N ILE A 16 31.32 -9.31 19.51
CA ILE A 16 30.54 -10.48 19.10
C ILE A 16 29.44 -10.84 20.13
N ASN A 17 28.18 -10.52 19.79
CA ASN A 17 27.00 -10.89 20.56
C ASN A 17 26.84 -12.42 20.58
N MET A 18 27.46 -13.11 21.53
CA MET A 18 27.06 -14.47 21.91
C MET A 18 26.11 -14.37 23.09
N SER A 19 24.83 -14.51 22.80
CA SER A 19 23.77 -14.66 23.82
C SER A 19 23.86 -16.08 24.38
N ILE A 20 23.96 -16.22 25.70
CA ILE A 20 24.07 -17.50 26.41
C ILE A 20 22.85 -17.61 27.32
N ASP A 21 22.19 -18.77 27.36
CA ASP A 21 21.03 -18.99 28.24
C ASP A 21 21.45 -19.15 29.72
N SER A 22 20.48 -19.18 30.64
CA SER A 22 20.75 -19.37 32.08
C SER A 22 21.33 -20.75 32.44
N ALA A 23 21.38 -21.69 31.48
CA ALA A 23 22.02 -22.99 31.62
C ALA A 23 23.46 -23.00 31.07
N GLY A 24 23.97 -21.87 30.58
CA GLY A 24 25.34 -21.72 30.08
C GLY A 24 25.54 -22.21 28.64
N ASN A 25 24.46 -22.49 27.91
CA ASN A 25 24.54 -22.93 26.53
C ASN A 25 24.64 -21.74 25.59
N SER A 26 25.62 -21.77 24.68
CA SER A 26 25.76 -20.77 23.62
C SER A 26 24.56 -20.88 22.69
N ILE A 27 23.71 -19.84 22.68
CA ILE A 27 22.72 -19.66 21.63
C ILE A 27 23.52 -19.14 20.43
N ALA A 28 24.26 -20.04 19.79
CA ALA A 28 24.62 -19.82 18.40
C ALA A 28 23.31 -19.47 17.71
N ALA A 29 23.28 -18.31 17.02
CA ALA A 29 22.18 -17.92 16.15
C ALA A 29 22.13 -18.92 14.98
N ASP A 30 21.73 -20.14 15.30
CA ASP A 30 21.46 -21.17 14.34
C ASP A 30 20.29 -20.64 13.55
N ARG A 31 20.54 -20.50 12.26
CA ARG A 31 19.70 -19.78 11.32
C ARG A 31 18.28 -20.31 11.48
N VAL A 32 17.41 -19.52 12.12
CA VAL A 32 15.99 -19.68 11.88
C VAL A 32 15.86 -19.60 10.36
N PRO A 33 15.31 -20.63 9.67
CA PRO A 33 15.06 -20.51 8.26
C PRO A 33 14.01 -19.41 8.12
N CYS A 34 14.47 -18.18 7.86
CA CYS A 34 13.66 -17.12 7.29
C CYS A 34 13.41 -17.52 5.83
N LYS A 35 12.72 -18.64 5.65
CA LYS A 35 12.39 -19.32 4.40
C LYS A 35 11.02 -19.97 4.58
N GLN A 36 10.03 -19.22 5.06
CA GLN A 36 8.63 -19.63 4.96
C GLN A 36 7.60 -18.51 5.21
N GLU A 37 7.99 -17.23 5.15
CA GLU A 37 7.02 -16.11 5.22
C GLU A 37 6.96 -15.27 3.93
N MET A 38 7.55 -15.75 2.83
CA MET A 38 7.39 -15.10 1.51
C MET A 38 6.15 -15.60 0.74
N GLU A 39 5.47 -16.65 1.21
CA GLU A 39 4.35 -17.25 0.48
C GLU A 39 2.99 -16.55 0.69
N HIS A 40 2.90 -15.56 1.58
CA HIS A 40 1.63 -14.90 1.92
C HIS A 40 1.66 -13.40 1.70
N LYS A 41 2.41 -12.90 0.69
CA LYS A 41 2.10 -11.56 0.19
C LYS A 41 0.81 -11.69 -0.65
N PRO A 42 -0.34 -11.18 -0.18
CA PRO A 42 -1.57 -11.21 -0.96
C PRO A 42 -1.31 -10.61 -2.34
N ARG A 43 -1.61 -11.39 -3.38
CA ARG A 43 -1.49 -10.98 -4.78
C ARG A 43 -2.61 -9.99 -5.10
N PHE A 44 -2.55 -8.79 -4.52
CA PHE A 44 -3.55 -7.73 -4.72
C PHE A 44 -3.71 -7.30 -6.18
N LEU A 45 -2.74 -7.63 -7.04
CA LEU A 45 -2.86 -7.48 -8.49
C LEU A 45 -4.02 -8.31 -9.08
N GLU A 46 -4.30 -9.49 -8.53
CA GLU A 46 -5.40 -10.35 -8.99
C GLU A 46 -6.79 -9.74 -8.69
N PHE A 47 -6.85 -8.78 -7.78
CA PHE A 47 -8.09 -8.10 -7.37
C PHE A 47 -8.25 -6.71 -7.98
N THR A 48 -7.47 -6.36 -9.01
CA THR A 48 -7.63 -5.07 -9.68
C THR A 48 -8.70 -5.14 -10.77
N CYS A 49 -9.63 -4.19 -10.74
CA CYS A 49 -10.59 -4.00 -11.83
C CYS A 49 -9.95 -3.21 -12.97
N SER A 50 -10.20 -3.66 -14.20
CA SER A 50 -9.83 -2.91 -15.39
C SER A 50 -10.55 -1.57 -15.44
N TYR A 51 -9.96 -0.60 -16.15
CA TYR A 51 -10.58 0.70 -16.43
C TYR A 51 -12.01 0.56 -16.99
N VAL A 52 -12.20 -0.40 -17.90
CA VAL A 52 -13.49 -0.63 -18.57
C VAL A 52 -14.55 -1.08 -17.57
N GLU A 53 -14.19 -1.96 -16.62
CA GLU A 53 -15.11 -2.43 -15.59
C GLU A 53 -15.55 -1.30 -14.66
N VAL A 54 -14.61 -0.47 -14.21
CA VAL A 54 -14.95 0.66 -13.34
C VAL A 54 -15.77 1.71 -14.06
N PHE A 55 -15.45 2.01 -15.33
CA PHE A 55 -16.28 2.91 -16.14
C PHE A 55 -17.71 2.37 -16.31
N ARG A 56 -17.85 1.07 -16.63
CA ARG A 56 -19.18 0.44 -16.76
C ARG A 56 -19.96 0.50 -15.46
N TYR A 57 -19.31 0.16 -14.34
CA TYR A 57 -19.92 0.23 -13.01
C TYR A 57 -20.41 1.65 -12.70
N ALA A 58 -19.54 2.67 -12.86
CA ALA A 58 -19.89 4.06 -12.61
C ALA A 58 -21.09 4.51 -13.46
N MET A 59 -21.15 4.11 -14.74
CA MET A 59 -22.27 4.42 -15.62
C MET A 59 -23.57 3.73 -15.20
N LEU A 60 -23.50 2.47 -14.73
CA LEU A 60 -24.67 1.75 -14.22
C LEU A 60 -25.22 2.42 -12.97
N VAL A 61 -24.36 2.75 -12.01
CA VAL A 61 -24.75 3.47 -10.78
C VAL A 61 -25.36 4.83 -11.13
N THR A 62 -24.73 5.57 -12.03
CA THR A 62 -25.23 6.88 -12.49
C THR A 62 -26.64 6.78 -13.08
N LYS A 63 -26.90 5.75 -13.89
CA LYS A 63 -28.22 5.51 -14.48
C LYS A 63 -29.26 5.03 -13.48
N ALA A 64 -28.85 4.30 -12.44
CA ALA A 64 -29.73 3.79 -11.40
C ALA A 64 -30.12 4.87 -10.37
N VAL A 65 -29.16 5.74 -10.03
CA VAL A 65 -29.33 6.75 -8.97
C VAL A 65 -29.92 8.05 -9.49
N ILE A 66 -29.56 8.47 -10.71
CA ILE A 66 -29.97 9.77 -11.24
C ILE A 66 -31.15 9.60 -12.21
N PRO A 67 -32.34 10.16 -11.89
CA PRO A 67 -33.51 10.04 -12.73
C PRO A 67 -33.28 10.59 -14.15
N LYS A 68 -33.91 9.98 -15.15
CA LYS A 68 -33.78 10.39 -16.56
C LYS A 68 -34.12 11.88 -16.79
N ALA A 69 -35.12 12.39 -16.08
CA ALA A 69 -35.56 13.78 -16.17
C ALA A 69 -34.48 14.80 -15.75
N PHE A 70 -33.56 14.42 -14.84
CA PHE A 70 -32.50 15.30 -14.36
C PHE A 70 -31.53 15.72 -15.48
N TRP A 71 -31.31 14.85 -16.45
CA TRP A 71 -30.40 15.13 -17.56
C TRP A 71 -30.98 16.14 -18.57
N GLY A 72 -32.30 16.34 -18.57
CA GLY A 72 -33.05 17.13 -19.55
C GLY A 72 -33.12 16.47 -20.92
N CYS A 73 -31.99 16.01 -21.47
CA CYS A 73 -31.94 15.29 -22.74
C CYS A 73 -30.77 14.29 -22.82
N GLU A 74 -30.87 13.35 -23.77
CA GLU A 74 -29.84 12.33 -24.01
C GLU A 74 -28.48 12.93 -24.42
N ARG A 75 -28.49 14.08 -25.10
CA ARG A 75 -27.26 14.77 -25.51
C ARG A 75 -26.44 15.21 -24.30
N ASN A 76 -27.10 15.76 -23.27
CA ASN A 76 -26.44 16.18 -22.03
C ASN A 76 -25.86 14.96 -21.30
N PHE A 77 -26.61 13.86 -21.25
CA PHE A 77 -26.14 12.62 -20.66
C PHE A 77 -24.88 12.10 -21.37
N LYS A 78 -24.83 12.14 -22.71
CA LYS A 78 -23.63 11.76 -23.49
C LYS A 78 -22.43 12.65 -23.20
N VAL A 79 -22.62 13.96 -23.01
CA VAL A 79 -21.53 14.88 -22.63
C VAL A 79 -20.98 14.51 -21.26
N VAL A 80 -21.84 14.23 -20.28
CA VAL A 80 -21.42 13.80 -18.94
C VAL A 80 -20.70 12.46 -18.99
N GLN A 81 -21.20 11.50 -19.76
CA GLN A 81 -20.55 10.20 -19.98
C GLN A 81 -19.14 10.37 -20.57
N GLY A 82 -18.97 11.26 -21.56
CA GLY A 82 -17.66 11.58 -22.13
C GLY A 82 -16.70 12.19 -21.10
N ARG A 83 -17.19 13.09 -20.24
CA ARG A 83 -16.38 13.67 -19.15
C ARG A 83 -15.99 12.64 -18.10
N MET A 84 -16.90 11.73 -17.73
CA MET A 84 -16.59 10.63 -16.83
C MET A 84 -15.52 9.70 -17.39
N CYS A 85 -15.56 9.41 -18.70
CA CYS A 85 -14.55 8.61 -19.38
C CYS A 85 -13.15 9.26 -19.25
N ILE A 86 -13.04 10.55 -19.54
CA ILE A 86 -11.77 11.29 -19.42
C ILE A 86 -11.30 11.33 -17.96
N TYR A 87 -12.20 11.62 -17.01
CA TYR A 87 -11.84 11.72 -15.60
C TYR A 87 -11.30 10.38 -15.05
N LEU A 88 -11.99 9.28 -15.35
CA LEU A 88 -11.58 7.96 -14.91
C LEU A 88 -10.28 7.50 -15.61
N SER A 89 -10.08 7.83 -16.88
CA SER A 89 -8.83 7.48 -17.57
C SER A 89 -7.63 8.19 -16.95
N HIS A 90 -7.78 9.45 -16.54
CA HIS A 90 -6.75 10.19 -15.81
C HIS A 90 -6.45 9.55 -14.44
N ILE A 91 -7.48 9.18 -13.66
CA ILE A 91 -7.29 8.49 -12.37
C ILE A 91 -6.53 7.18 -12.55
N TYR A 92 -6.92 6.37 -13.53
CA TYR A 92 -6.26 5.10 -13.81
C TYR A 92 -4.79 5.28 -14.22
N SER A 93 -4.49 6.31 -15.02
CA SER A 93 -3.11 6.64 -15.40
C SER A 93 -2.26 6.99 -14.17
N TRP A 94 -2.79 7.85 -13.28
CA TRP A 94 -2.12 8.21 -12.02
C TRP A 94 -1.91 7.01 -11.09
N LEU A 95 -2.94 6.17 -10.90
CA LEU A 95 -2.85 4.98 -10.06
C LEU A 95 -1.84 3.96 -10.61
N THR A 96 -1.70 3.86 -11.93
CA THR A 96 -0.71 2.98 -12.57
C THR A 96 0.70 3.51 -12.34
N LEU A 97 0.90 4.83 -12.46
CA LEU A 97 2.20 5.46 -12.20
C LEU A 97 2.66 5.30 -10.75
N VAL A 98 1.78 5.52 -9.78
CA VAL A 98 2.10 5.40 -8.34
C VAL A 98 2.37 3.95 -7.92
N ARG A 99 1.76 2.97 -8.60
CA ARG A 99 2.00 1.54 -8.31
C ARG A 99 3.30 0.98 -8.90
N CYS A 100 3.97 1.72 -9.78
CA CYS A 100 5.23 1.30 -10.41
C CYS A 100 6.49 1.86 -9.71
N GLN A 101 6.37 2.62 -8.63
CA GLN A 101 7.46 3.06 -7.75
C GLN A 101 7.50 2.24 -6.46
#